data_AF-A0A2E7QJF9-F1
#
_entry.id   AF-A0A2E7QJF9-F1
#
_cell.length_a   1.000
_cell.length_b   1.000
_cell.length_c   1.000
_cell.angle_alpha   90.00
_cell.angle_beta   90.00
_cell.angle_gamma   90.00
#
_symmetry.space_group_name_H-M   'P 1'
#
loop_
_entity.id
_entity.type
_entity.pdbx_description
1 polymer ?
#
loop_
_entity_poly.entity_id
_entity_poly.type
_entity_poly.pdbx_seq_one_letter_code
_entity_poly.pdbx_strand_id
1 'polypeptide(L)' 'MRSVVISALDLNDREAALINEETSAADVEKWTSLAHIGLILELERCFNIEFPDEEIVDLASVGSIIQTLDRRNNNVSSLD' A
#
# COMPACT_ATOMS: atom_id res chain seq x y z
N MET A 1 4.29 1.57 -7.07
CA MET A 1 4.02 1.68 -5.61
C MET A 1 3.71 3.11 -5.20
N ARG A 2 4.67 4.05 -5.23
CA ARG A 2 4.42 5.46 -4.87
C ARG A 2 3.24 6.09 -5.61
N SER A 3 3.09 5.82 -6.91
CA SER A 3 1.95 6.29 -7.72
C SER A 3 0.59 5.77 -7.25
N VAL A 4 0.52 4.52 -6.80
CA VAL A 4 -0.71 3.89 -6.29
C VAL A 4 -1.12 4.52 -4.98
N VAL A 5 -0.18 4.72 -4.05
CA VAL A 5 -0.45 5.41 -2.78
C VAL A 5 -0.95 6.83 -3.00
N ILE A 6 -0.31 7.59 -3.91
CA ILE A 6 -0.72 8.96 -4.24
C ILE A 6 -2.14 8.99 -4.82
N SER A 7 -2.44 8.09 -5.75
CA SER A 7 -3.75 7.97 -6.40
C SER A 7 -4.84 7.59 -5.40
N ALA A 8 -4.64 6.51 -4.65
CA ALA A 8 -5.64 5.97 -3.72
C ALA A 8 -5.96 6.93 -2.56
N LEU A 9 -4.99 7.73 -2.12
CA LEU A 9 -5.14 8.70 -1.04
C LEU A 9 -5.48 10.11 -1.54
N ASP A 10 -5.70 10.29 -2.85
CA ASP A 10 -6.01 11.57 -3.50
C ASP A 10 -5.04 12.70 -3.08
N LEU A 11 -3.73 12.41 -3.14
CA LEU A 11 -2.69 13.36 -2.71
C LEU A 11 -2.31 14.33 -3.82
N ASN A 12 -2.18 15.61 -3.47
CA ASN A 12 -1.58 16.61 -4.36
C ASN A 12 -0.05 16.53 -4.36
N ASP A 13 0.61 17.25 -5.28
CA ASP A 13 2.07 17.21 -5.45
C ASP A 13 2.86 17.52 -4.17
N ARG A 14 2.34 18.41 -3.31
CA ARG A 14 3.00 18.80 -2.05
C ARG A 14 2.88 17.71 -1.00
N GLU A 15 1.69 17.12 -0.85
CA GLU A 15 1.45 15.98 0.04
C GLU A 15 2.26 14.77 -0.42
N ALA A 16 2.22 14.48 -1.72
CA ALA A 16 2.97 13.42 -2.36
C ALA A 16 4.47 13.52 -2.12
N ALA A 17 5.05 14.74 -2.06
CA ALA A 17 6.47 14.94 -1.78
C ALA A 17 6.90 14.52 -0.37
N LEU A 18 5.96 14.50 0.59
CA LEU A 18 6.23 14.15 1.99
C LEU A 18 6.13 12.65 2.27
N ILE A 19 5.57 11.87 1.34
CA ILE A 19 5.40 10.42 1.50
C ILE A 19 6.76 9.70 1.49
N ASN A 20 6.98 8.89 2.52
CA ASN A 20 8.10 7.98 2.71
C ASN A 20 7.61 6.62 3.26
N GLU A 21 8.53 5.70 3.55
CA GLU A 21 8.21 4.36 4.04
C GLU A 21 7.62 4.33 5.46
N GLU A 22 7.94 5.34 6.28
CA GLU A 22 7.40 5.47 7.64
C GLU A 22 5.99 6.07 7.66
N THR A 23 5.54 6.63 6.53
CA THR A 23 4.24 7.29 6.44
C THR A 23 3.10 6.30 6.68
N SER A 24 2.24 6.64 7.63
CA SER A 24 1.11 5.83 8.07
C SER A 24 -0.21 6.61 7.99
N ALA A 25 -1.32 5.95 8.33
CA ALA A 25 -2.62 6.61 8.44
C ALA A 25 -2.66 7.73 9.48
N ALA A 26 -1.74 7.74 10.46
CA ALA A 26 -1.65 8.81 11.45
C ALA A 26 -1.02 10.10 10.87
N ASP A 27 -0.24 9.98 9.79
CA ASP A 27 0.50 11.10 9.18
C ASP A 27 -0.28 11.76 8.03
N VAL A 28 -1.28 11.06 7.48
CA VAL A 28 -2.05 11.49 6.31
C VAL A 28 -3.53 11.54 6.65
N GLU A 29 -4.08 12.74 6.82
CA GLU A 29 -5.50 12.95 7.18
C GLU A 29 -6.47 12.27 6.20
N LYS A 30 -6.14 12.24 4.91
CA LYS A 30 -6.94 11.59 3.87
C LYS A 30 -6.93 10.06 3.96
N TRP A 31 -5.97 9.48 4.67
CA TRP A 31 -5.83 8.04 4.85
C TRP A 31 -6.80 7.53 5.93
N THR A 32 -8.08 7.60 5.60
CA THR A 32 -9.18 7.04 6.40
C THR A 32 -9.26 5.52 6.22
N SER A 33 -10.05 4.83 7.06
CA SER A 33 -10.32 3.39 6.87
C SER A 33 -10.90 3.06 5.50
N LEU A 34 -11.75 3.93 4.93
CA LEU A 34 -12.29 3.72 3.58
C LEU A 34 -11.21 3.88 2.51
N ALA A 35 -10.36 4.90 2.63
CA ALA A 35 -9.24 5.10 1.72
C ALA A 35 -8.21 3.98 1.82
N HIS A 36 -8.01 3.41 3.02
CA HIS A 36 -7.17 2.23 3.22
C HIS A 36 -7.70 1.03 2.43
N ILE A 37 -9.00 0.72 2.51
CA ILE A 37 -9.60 -0.35 1.69
C ILE A 37 -9.44 -0.05 0.19
N GLY A 38 -9.65 1.20 -0.23
CA GLY A 38 -9.44 1.61 -1.63
C GLY A 38 -7.99 1.39 -2.10
N LEU A 39 -7.01 1.71 -1.25
CA LEU A 39 -5.60 1.45 -1.50
C LEU A 39 -5.33 -0.05 -1.67
N ILE A 40 -5.88 -0.91 -0.81
CA ILE A 40 -5.73 -2.36 -0.93
C ILE A 40 -6.27 -2.86 -2.27
N LEU A 41 -7.50 -2.50 -2.62
CA LEU A 41 -8.12 -2.91 -3.89
C LEU A 41 -7.33 -2.42 -5.11
N GLU A 42 -6.73 -1.23 -5.04
CA GLU A 42 -5.88 -0.72 -6.11
C GLU A 42 -4.57 -1.48 -6.22
N LEU A 43 -3.95 -1.85 -5.09
CA LEU A 43 -2.75 -2.69 -5.08
C LEU A 43 -3.03 -4.09 -5.64
N GLU A 44 -4.11 -4.72 -5.21
CA GLU A 44 -4.55 -6.02 -5.74
C GLU A 44 -4.72 -5.98 -7.26
N ARG A 45 -5.40 -4.95 -7.77
CA ARG A 45 -5.59 -4.74 -9.21
C ARG A 45 -4.27 -4.47 -9.95
N CYS A 46 -3.39 -3.63 -9.39
CA CYS A 46 -2.14 -3.23 -10.03
C CYS A 46 -1.10 -4.36 -10.08
N PHE A 47 -1.06 -5.20 -9.05
CA PHE A 47 -0.09 -6.28 -8.91
C PHE A 47 -0.67 -7.67 -9.23
N ASN A 48 -1.98 -7.76 -9.49
CA ASN A 48 -2.71 -9.00 -9.73
C ASN A 48 -2.51 -10.02 -8.60
N ILE A 49 -2.74 -9.58 -7.37
CA ILE A 49 -2.64 -10.35 -6.12
C ILE A 49 -3.91 -10.16 -5.29
N GLU A 50 -4.13 -10.99 -4.27
CA GLU A 50 -5.19 -10.83 -3.26
C GLU A 50 -4.59 -10.85 -1.85
N PHE A 51 -4.98 -9.91 -0.99
CA PHE A 51 -4.56 -9.87 0.41
C PHE A 51 -5.63 -10.53 1.30
N PRO A 52 -5.26 -11.50 2.14
CA PRO A 52 -6.16 -12.02 3.16
C PRO A 52 -6.41 -10.94 4.22
N ASP A 53 -7.59 -10.96 4.83
CA ASP A 53 -8.02 -9.99 5.86
C ASP A 53 -6.99 -9.82 6.98
N GLU A 54 -6.33 -10.92 7.37
CA GLU A 54 -5.28 -10.94 8.40
C GLU A 54 -4.07 -10.10 8.00
N GLU A 55 -3.65 -10.13 6.73
CA GLU A 55 -2.53 -9.33 6.24
C GLU A 55 -2.91 -7.86 6.09
N ILE A 56 -4.18 -7.55 5.76
CA ILE A 56 -4.64 -6.16 5.60
C ILE A 56 -4.41 -5.36 6.89
N VAL A 57 -4.60 -5.99 8.05
CA VAL A 57 -4.35 -5.35 9.36
C VAL A 57 -2.88 -4.94 9.54
N ASP A 58 -1.94 -5.67 8.94
CA ASP A 58 -0.51 -5.40 9.02
C ASP A 58 -0.03 -4.33 8.02
N LEU A 59 -0.88 -3.88 7.10
CA LEU A 59 -0.60 -2.87 6.08
C LEU A 59 -0.65 -1.42 6.63
N ALA A 60 -0.16 -1.22 7.85
CA ALA A 60 -0.29 0.03 8.60
C ALA A 60 0.53 1.23 8.08
N SER A 61 1.53 1.00 7.23
CA SER A 61 2.37 2.06 6.64
C SER A 61 2.75 1.76 5.20
N VAL A 62 3.21 2.78 4.48
CA VAL A 62 3.72 2.62 3.10
C VAL A 62 4.84 1.58 3.05
N GLY A 63 5.73 1.57 4.04
CA GLY A 63 6.82 0.60 4.17
C GLY A 63 6.33 -0.83 4.42
N SER A 64 5.34 -1.03 5.29
CA SER A 64 4.81 -2.39 5.53
C SER A 64 4.11 -2.94 4.28
N ILE A 65 3.45 -2.07 3.51
CA ILE A 65 2.88 -2.46 2.21
C ILE A 65 3.97 -2.84 1.21
N ILE A 66 5.02 -2.02 1.05
CA ILE A 66 6.15 -2.33 0.17
C ILE A 66 6.75 -3.69 0.53
N GLN A 67 7.05 -3.90 1.81
CA GLN A 67 7.67 -5.14 2.27
C GLN A 67 6.78 -6.36 2.01
N THR A 68 5.47 -6.24 2.19
CA THR A 68 4.53 -7.34 1.91
C THR A 68 4.43 -7.65 0.42
N LEU A 69 4.41 -6.62 -0.43
CA LEU A 69 4.47 -6.79 -1.88
C LEU A 69 5.77 -7.47 -2.32
N ASP A 70 6.92 -7.03 -1.79
CA ASP A 70 8.22 -7.60 -2.12
C ASP A 70 8.32 -9.07 -1.72
N ARG A 71 7.80 -9.43 -0.54
CA ARG A 71 7.74 -10.82 -0.09
C ARG A 71 6.93 -11.69 -1.04
N ARG A 72 5.80 -11.17 -1.53
CA ARG A 72 4.92 -11.86 -2.48
C ARG A 72 5.53 -11.96 -3.87
N ASN A 73 6.23 -10.92 -4.34
CA ASN A 73 6.91 -10.92 -5.64
C ASN A 73 8.12 -11.88 -5.67
N ASN A 74 8.87 -12.01 -4.57
CA ASN A 74 9.98 -12.94 -4.47
C ASN A 74 9.55 -14.42 -4.34
N ASN A 75 8.32 -14.69 -3.92
CA ASN A 75 7.79 -16.06 -3.83
C ASN A 75 7.36 -16.66 -5.19
N VAL A 76 7.45 -15.91 -6.28
CA VAL A 76 7.18 -16.41 -7.65
C VAL A 76 8.41 -17.13 -8.24
N SER A 77 9.55 -17.21 -7.54
CA SER A 77 10.81 -17.79 -8.06
C SER A 77 11.38 -18.97 -7.26
N SER A 78 10.59 -19.68 -6.46
CA SER A 78 11.05 -20.94 -5.82
C SER A 78 9.99 -22.04 -5.90
N LEU A 79 9.58 -22.35 -7.13
CA LEU A 79 9.00 -23.64 -7.51
C LEU A 79 9.78 -24.13 -8.74
N ASP A 80 11.06 -24.39 -8.55
CA ASP A 80 11.89 -25.33 -9.33
C ASP A 80 12.66 -26.21 -8.33
#